data_AF-A0A955A1H3-F1
#
_entry.id   AF-A0A955A1H3-F1
#
_cell.length_a   1.000
_cell.length_b   1.000
_cell.length_c   1.000
_cell.angle_alpha   90.00
_cell.angle_beta   90.00
_cell.angle_gamma   90.00
#
_symmetry.space_group_name_H-M   'P 1'
#
loop_
_entity.id
_entity.type
_entity.pdbx_description
1 polymer ?
#
loop_
_entity_poly.entity_id
_entity_poly.type
_entity_poly.pdbx_seq_one_letter_code
_entity_poly.pdbx_strand_id
1 'polypeptide(L)'
;MATEGTEDHYLSHASGNWPEPLGTDPLHRPLAEDTPNIHDTGELGSKLRTVLEDACHGRLHKIEWFKTTWQTSGATTGYGKWQLDDDRVVDVMIKLPVGHREKFWTARLNHPSAEAWDTRETLEKPTPRVLASGDNLDGHDLAWLVMERFNDRPLSHHITKPHVDQLLYTAARFHASAVKEHQLTDPPDEPDWQKLVQRSRDQIEAGTVPEEDTWMRLLDNLEKHLPRLVSIWHDRPIDTWCHGDLHPGNAFVRSLDPDNPHDECCVLIDLAMVHAGCWIEDAVYLDRQRWGTHGALFGVKPVRSLAAHRERLGLPLEGSWQLLANIRRVLMSATSPAFLHQTGHPEYLAEACRVLSTLLPVVTSDS
;
A
#
# COMPACT_ATOMS: atom_id res chain seq x y z
N MET A 1 -17.28 22.24 -43.98
CA MET A 1 -18.23 21.49 -43.14
C MET A 1 -17.39 20.79 -42.10
N ALA A 2 -17.31 21.41 -40.94
CA ALA A 2 -16.62 20.91 -39.76
C ALA A 2 -17.60 20.00 -39.02
N THR A 3 -17.12 18.87 -38.51
CA THR A 3 -17.88 18.01 -37.61
C THR A 3 -17.28 18.14 -36.21
N GLU A 4 -18.13 18.67 -35.33
CA GLU A 4 -18.13 18.70 -33.87
C GLU A 4 -17.64 17.35 -33.30
N GLY A 5 -16.85 17.25 -32.23
CA GLY A 5 -16.84 18.10 -31.04
C GLY A 5 -17.62 17.41 -29.93
N THR A 6 -17.14 16.26 -29.44
CA THR A 6 -17.63 15.63 -28.20
C THR A 6 -16.64 15.92 -27.10
N GLU A 7 -16.97 16.94 -26.31
CA GLU A 7 -16.32 17.31 -25.05
C GLU A 7 -16.60 16.22 -24.00
N ASP A 8 -15.54 15.62 -23.46
CA ASP A 8 -15.59 14.79 -22.26
C ASP A 8 -15.86 15.69 -21.04
N HIS A 9 -17.13 15.84 -20.71
CA HIS A 9 -17.57 16.35 -19.41
C HIS A 9 -17.60 15.20 -18.40
N TYR A 10 -16.46 14.88 -17.78
CA TYR A 10 -16.44 14.18 -16.49
C TYR A 10 -16.13 15.17 -15.37
N LEU A 11 -17.14 15.32 -14.52
CA LEU A 11 -17.20 16.21 -13.37
C LEU A 11 -16.07 15.94 -12.39
N SER A 12 -15.10 16.85 -12.41
CA SER A 12 -14.56 17.56 -11.25
C SER A 12 -15.46 17.43 -10.00
N HIS A 13 -15.10 16.50 -9.11
CA HIS A 13 -15.33 16.52 -7.66
C HIS A 13 -14.34 15.56 -6.99
N ALA A 14 -13.04 15.85 -7.13
CA ALA A 14 -12.00 15.33 -6.27
C ALA A 14 -11.44 16.53 -5.50
N SER A 15 -12.08 16.91 -4.40
CA SER A 15 -11.43 17.76 -3.41
C SER A 15 -10.33 16.92 -2.78
N GLY A 16 -9.08 17.33 -3.00
CA GLY A 16 -7.86 16.66 -2.51
C GLY A 16 -7.96 16.23 -1.05
N ASN A 17 -8.20 14.95 -0.86
CA ASN A 17 -7.84 14.23 0.35
C ASN A 17 -6.80 13.22 -0.09
N TRP A 18 -5.56 13.39 0.38
CA TRP A 18 -4.75 12.20 0.62
C TRP A 18 -5.62 11.23 1.40
N PRO A 19 -5.64 9.95 1.03
CA PRO A 19 -6.35 8.97 1.84
C PRO A 19 -5.88 9.18 3.28
N GLU A 20 -6.82 9.63 4.13
CA GLU A 20 -6.68 9.48 5.56
C GLU A 20 -6.22 8.04 5.75
N PRO A 21 -5.16 7.76 6.54
CA PRO A 21 -4.72 6.39 6.73
C PRO A 21 -5.96 5.61 7.21
N LEU A 22 -6.48 4.79 6.30
CA LEU A 22 -7.64 3.97 6.56
C LEU A 22 -7.15 2.94 7.55
N GLY A 23 -7.53 3.13 8.81
CA GLY A 23 -7.31 2.15 9.86
C GLY A 23 -6.41 2.66 10.96
N THR A 24 -6.95 2.56 12.17
CA THR A 24 -6.20 2.31 13.40
C THR A 24 -5.00 1.40 13.14
N ASP A 25 -3.85 1.76 13.71
CA ASP A 25 -2.67 0.90 13.82
C ASP A 25 -3.06 -0.58 14.03
N PRO A 26 -2.85 -1.47 13.05
CA PRO A 26 -3.21 -2.88 13.18
C PRO A 26 -2.36 -3.62 14.23
N LEU A 27 -1.36 -2.98 14.84
CA LEU A 27 -0.44 -3.58 15.80
C LEU A 27 -0.72 -3.19 17.26
N HIS A 28 -1.63 -2.24 17.52
CA HIS A 28 -2.04 -1.88 18.88
C HIS A 28 -3.34 -2.54 19.36
N ARG A 29 -3.99 -3.39 18.55
CA ARG A 29 -4.98 -4.33 19.08
C ARG A 29 -4.26 -5.54 19.66
N PRO A 30 -4.57 -5.97 20.89
CA PRO A 30 -4.35 -7.36 21.27
C PRO A 30 -5.09 -8.20 20.22
N LEU A 31 -4.35 -8.90 19.37
CA LEU A 31 -4.90 -9.79 18.36
C LEU A 31 -5.56 -10.94 19.11
N ALA A 32 -6.87 -10.83 19.34
CA ALA A 32 -7.69 -11.98 19.68
C ALA A 32 -7.45 -13.04 18.61
N GLU A 33 -7.41 -14.32 19.01
CA GLU A 33 -7.20 -15.45 18.10
C GLU A 33 -8.11 -15.32 16.87
N ASP A 34 -7.52 -14.98 15.72
CA ASP A 34 -8.20 -14.79 14.43
C ASP A 34 -8.71 -16.14 13.91
N THR A 35 -9.78 -16.64 14.54
CA THR A 35 -10.63 -17.68 14.00
C THR A 35 -11.75 -16.95 13.24
N PRO A 36 -11.88 -17.11 11.91
CA PRO A 36 -12.93 -16.44 11.16
C PRO A 36 -14.28 -16.80 11.78
N ASN A 37 -15.02 -15.78 12.22
CA ASN A 37 -16.31 -15.96 12.84
C ASN A 37 -17.35 -16.20 11.72
N ILE A 38 -17.70 -17.46 11.50
CA ILE A 38 -18.60 -17.90 10.42
C ILE A 38 -20.05 -17.65 10.87
N HIS A 39 -20.48 -16.40 11.03
CA HIS A 39 -21.91 -16.11 11.23
C HIS A 39 -22.40 -14.85 10.49
N ASP A 40 -23.36 -15.10 9.60
CA ASP A 40 -24.48 -14.28 9.11
C ASP A 40 -24.23 -12.84 8.60
N THR A 41 -23.13 -12.61 7.88
CA THR A 41 -22.87 -11.30 7.21
C THR A 41 -22.36 -11.41 5.76
N GLY A 42 -22.32 -12.60 5.18
CA GLY A 42 -21.99 -12.86 3.77
C GLY A 42 -23.16 -12.66 2.79
N GLU A 43 -24.14 -11.81 3.12
CA GLU A 43 -25.37 -11.69 2.32
C GLU A 43 -25.11 -11.26 0.87
N LEU A 44 -24.22 -10.31 0.63
CA LEU A 44 -23.90 -9.84 -0.73
C LEU A 44 -23.21 -10.96 -1.53
N GLY A 45 -22.12 -11.52 -0.99
CA GLY A 45 -21.43 -12.64 -1.64
C GLY A 45 -22.35 -13.84 -1.88
N SER A 46 -23.22 -14.18 -0.93
CA SER A 46 -24.15 -15.30 -1.07
C SER A 46 -25.21 -15.04 -2.14
N LYS A 47 -25.74 -13.81 -2.23
CA LYS A 47 -26.69 -13.39 -3.28
C LYS A 47 -26.05 -13.38 -4.67
N LEU A 48 -24.78 -12.99 -4.77
CA LEU A 48 -24.03 -12.89 -6.03
C LEU A 48 -23.27 -14.17 -6.41
N ARG A 49 -23.38 -15.24 -5.62
CA ARG A 49 -22.61 -16.46 -5.83
C ARG A 49 -22.82 -17.06 -7.22
N THR A 50 -24.08 -17.38 -7.56
CA THR A 50 -24.42 -18.00 -8.85
C THR A 50 -24.00 -17.11 -10.02
N VAL A 51 -24.24 -15.81 -9.88
CA VAL A 51 -23.85 -14.82 -10.88
C VAL A 51 -22.34 -14.80 -11.10
N LEU A 52 -21.55 -14.88 -10.03
CA LEU A 52 -20.09 -14.92 -10.12
C LEU A 52 -19.59 -16.24 -10.72
N GLU A 53 -20.19 -17.37 -10.36
CA GLU A 53 -19.89 -18.68 -10.96
C GLU A 53 -20.17 -18.65 -12.48
N ASP A 54 -21.29 -18.06 -12.90
CA ASP A 54 -21.67 -17.88 -14.31
C ASP A 54 -20.72 -16.92 -15.06
N ALA A 55 -20.36 -15.79 -14.44
CA ALA A 55 -19.38 -14.83 -14.98
C ALA A 55 -17.98 -15.45 -15.12
N CYS A 56 -17.67 -16.47 -14.32
CA CYS A 56 -16.46 -17.27 -14.42
C CYS A 56 -16.61 -18.50 -15.32
N HIS A 57 -17.70 -18.61 -16.08
CA HIS A 57 -18.00 -19.71 -16.99
C HIS A 57 -17.92 -21.11 -16.34
N GLY A 58 -18.37 -21.22 -15.09
CA GLY A 58 -18.38 -22.47 -14.33
C GLY A 58 -17.02 -22.94 -13.82
N ARG A 59 -15.94 -22.17 -14.05
CA ARG A 59 -14.58 -22.51 -13.56
C ARG A 59 -14.43 -22.31 -12.06
N LEU A 60 -15.12 -21.31 -11.53
CA LEU A 60 -15.17 -21.01 -10.10
C LEU A 60 -16.26 -21.84 -9.43
N HIS A 61 -15.94 -22.50 -8.32
CA HIS A 61 -16.89 -23.33 -7.58
C HIS A 61 -16.48 -23.48 -6.11
N LYS A 62 -17.37 -24.07 -5.29
CA LYS A 62 -17.17 -24.29 -3.84
C LYS A 62 -16.83 -23.00 -3.07
N ILE A 63 -17.56 -21.93 -3.34
CA ILE A 63 -17.32 -20.63 -2.72
C ILE A 63 -17.77 -20.65 -1.25
N GLU A 64 -16.87 -20.22 -0.37
CA GLU A 64 -17.07 -20.03 1.06
C GLU A 64 -16.76 -18.57 1.44
N TRP A 65 -17.80 -17.82 1.80
CA TRP A 65 -17.67 -16.41 2.17
C TRP A 65 -17.26 -16.26 3.64
N PHE A 66 -16.39 -15.29 3.91
CA PHE A 66 -16.01 -14.93 5.27
C PHE A 66 -15.88 -13.42 5.39
N LYS A 67 -16.02 -12.91 6.62
CA LYS A 67 -15.76 -11.52 6.96
C LYS A 67 -14.54 -11.46 7.86
N THR A 68 -13.57 -10.65 7.48
CA THR A 68 -12.45 -10.32 8.37
C THR A 68 -12.86 -9.17 9.28
N THR A 69 -12.35 -9.14 10.50
CA THR A 69 -12.62 -8.09 11.50
C THR A 69 -12.14 -6.70 11.06
N TRP A 70 -11.28 -6.63 10.04
CA TRP A 70 -10.70 -5.43 9.45
C TRP A 70 -11.51 -4.88 8.27
N GLN A 71 -12.48 -5.63 7.74
CA GLN A 71 -13.35 -5.17 6.66
C GLN A 71 -14.42 -4.21 7.19
N THR A 72 -14.13 -2.91 7.06
CA THR A 72 -15.04 -1.80 7.42
C THR A 72 -16.05 -1.47 6.31
N SER A 73 -15.83 -1.94 5.08
CA SER A 73 -16.69 -1.69 3.91
C SER A 73 -17.66 -2.85 3.62
N GLY A 74 -18.64 -2.63 2.75
CA GLY A 74 -19.54 -3.68 2.22
C GLY A 74 -18.85 -4.71 1.32
N ALA A 75 -17.51 -4.71 1.26
CA ALA A 75 -16.71 -5.72 0.58
C ALA A 75 -16.85 -7.08 1.27
N THR A 76 -17.00 -8.12 0.47
CA THR A 76 -17.01 -9.52 0.87
C THR A 76 -15.78 -10.21 0.28
N THR A 77 -15.12 -11.03 1.11
CA THR A 77 -14.05 -11.93 0.65
C THR A 77 -14.53 -13.37 0.74
N GLY A 78 -14.14 -14.18 -0.22
CA GLY A 78 -14.44 -15.61 -0.23
C GLY A 78 -13.22 -16.44 -0.58
N TYR A 79 -13.25 -17.70 -0.16
CA TYR A 79 -12.38 -18.73 -0.73
C TYR A 79 -13.18 -19.59 -1.69
N GLY A 80 -12.49 -20.20 -2.65
CA GLY A 80 -13.11 -21.13 -3.58
C GLY A 80 -12.10 -22.03 -4.25
N LYS A 81 -12.57 -22.76 -5.25
CA LYS A 81 -11.77 -23.60 -6.14
C LYS A 81 -11.92 -23.09 -7.56
N TRP A 82 -10.82 -23.11 -8.32
CA TRP A 82 -10.80 -22.74 -9.72
C TRP A 82 -10.27 -23.89 -10.57
N GLN A 83 -10.98 -24.24 -11.65
CA GLN A 83 -10.52 -25.21 -12.65
C GLN A 83 -9.70 -24.49 -13.74
N LEU A 84 -8.41 -24.84 -13.83
CA LEU A 84 -7.50 -24.43 -14.89
C LEU A 84 -7.85 -25.11 -16.23
N ASP A 85 -7.31 -24.60 -17.33
CA ASP A 85 -7.60 -25.14 -18.69
C ASP A 85 -7.03 -26.55 -18.90
N ASP A 86 -6.11 -26.97 -18.04
CA ASP A 86 -5.50 -28.31 -18.00
C ASP A 86 -6.14 -29.22 -16.93
N ASP A 87 -7.37 -28.90 -16.53
CA ASP A 87 -8.19 -29.61 -15.53
C ASP A 87 -7.65 -29.62 -14.09
N ARG A 88 -6.50 -28.98 -13.82
CA ARG A 88 -6.03 -28.82 -12.44
C ARG A 88 -6.96 -27.90 -11.66
N VAL A 89 -7.16 -28.21 -10.39
CA VAL A 89 -7.98 -27.41 -9.48
C VAL A 89 -7.09 -26.73 -8.46
N VAL A 90 -7.16 -25.40 -8.40
CA VAL A 90 -6.37 -24.56 -7.49
C VAL A 90 -7.25 -23.85 -6.47
N ASP A 91 -6.68 -23.53 -5.32
CA ASP A 91 -7.31 -22.70 -4.30
C ASP A 91 -7.26 -21.22 -4.68
N VAL A 92 -8.39 -20.54 -4.53
CA VAL A 92 -8.52 -19.12 -4.89
C VAL A 92 -9.11 -18.29 -3.76
N MET A 93 -8.75 -17.01 -3.76
CA MET A 93 -9.39 -15.96 -3.01
C MET A 93 -10.19 -15.07 -3.96
N ILE A 94 -11.38 -14.69 -3.51
CA ILE A 94 -12.34 -13.87 -4.23
C ILE A 94 -12.51 -12.58 -3.45
N LYS A 95 -12.46 -11.43 -4.12
CA LYS A 95 -12.77 -10.12 -3.53
C LYS A 95 -13.85 -9.41 -4.35
N LEU A 96 -14.92 -8.96 -3.70
CA LEU A 96 -15.93 -8.09 -4.32
C LEU A 96 -16.79 -7.28 -3.31
N PRO A 97 -17.19 -6.05 -3.62
CA PRO A 97 -16.57 -5.16 -4.60
C PRO A 97 -15.10 -4.88 -4.29
N VAL A 98 -14.32 -4.60 -5.33
CA VAL A 98 -12.97 -4.01 -5.23
C VAL A 98 -12.94 -2.65 -5.90
N GLY A 99 -12.06 -1.76 -5.45
CA GLY A 99 -11.86 -0.47 -6.11
C GLY A 99 -11.26 -0.65 -7.51
N HIS A 100 -11.63 0.22 -8.45
CA HIS A 100 -11.13 0.16 -9.84
C HIS A 100 -9.59 0.14 -9.90
N ARG A 101 -8.92 0.91 -9.04
CA ARG A 101 -7.46 0.97 -8.95
C ARG A 101 -6.83 -0.35 -8.50
N GLU A 102 -7.37 -0.98 -7.45
CA GLU A 102 -6.90 -2.30 -7.00
C GLU A 102 -7.08 -3.34 -8.11
N LYS A 103 -8.26 -3.37 -8.74
CA LYS A 103 -8.53 -4.28 -9.87
C LYS A 103 -7.58 -4.02 -11.03
N PHE A 104 -7.39 -2.75 -11.40
CA PHE A 104 -6.56 -2.35 -12.54
C PHE A 104 -5.15 -2.92 -12.44
N TRP A 105 -4.50 -2.74 -11.29
CA TRP A 105 -3.13 -3.17 -11.06
C TRP A 105 -3.01 -4.67 -10.83
N THR A 106 -3.87 -5.23 -9.97
CA THR A 106 -3.79 -6.65 -9.61
C THR A 106 -4.00 -7.53 -10.84
N ALA A 107 -4.98 -7.21 -11.69
CA ALA A 107 -5.31 -7.99 -12.87
C ALA A 107 -4.27 -7.90 -14.01
N ARG A 108 -3.39 -6.90 -14.01
CA ARG A 108 -2.43 -6.66 -15.09
C ARG A 108 -1.02 -7.16 -14.79
N LEU A 109 -0.59 -7.03 -13.55
CA LEU A 109 0.80 -7.33 -13.21
C LEU A 109 1.11 -8.84 -13.23
N ASN A 110 0.14 -9.70 -12.92
CA ASN A 110 0.33 -11.15 -12.92
C ASN A 110 -0.94 -11.91 -13.32
N HIS A 111 -1.13 -12.12 -14.62
CA HIS A 111 -2.24 -12.90 -15.19
C HIS A 111 -1.71 -14.07 -16.05
N PRO A 112 -1.28 -15.17 -15.42
CA PRO A 112 -0.66 -16.29 -16.13
C PRO A 112 -1.69 -17.15 -16.87
N SER A 113 -1.25 -17.84 -17.93
CA SER A 113 -2.00 -18.96 -18.49
C SER A 113 -1.96 -20.17 -17.55
N ALA A 114 -2.82 -21.17 -17.78
CA ALA A 114 -2.79 -22.43 -17.03
C ALA A 114 -1.41 -23.11 -17.11
N GLU A 115 -0.82 -23.19 -18.29
CA GLU A 115 0.52 -23.78 -18.50
C GLU A 115 1.62 -23.03 -17.74
N ALA A 116 1.50 -21.70 -17.64
CA ALA A 116 2.47 -20.87 -16.96
C ALA A 116 2.27 -20.82 -15.44
N TRP A 117 1.21 -21.44 -14.89
CA TRP A 117 0.79 -21.28 -13.50
C TRP A 117 1.92 -21.52 -12.50
N ASP A 118 2.66 -22.62 -12.62
CA ASP A 118 3.75 -22.98 -11.70
C ASP A 118 5.15 -22.69 -12.25
N THR A 119 5.23 -21.89 -13.31
CA THR A 119 6.54 -21.48 -13.82
C THR A 119 7.20 -20.51 -12.83
N ARG A 120 8.52 -20.58 -12.74
CA ARG A 120 9.28 -19.67 -11.87
C ARG A 120 9.00 -18.20 -12.22
N GLU A 121 8.81 -17.89 -13.50
CA GLU A 121 8.49 -16.53 -13.95
C GLU A 121 7.23 -15.96 -13.29
N THR A 122 6.14 -16.73 -13.21
CA THR A 122 4.85 -16.26 -12.65
C THR A 122 4.84 -16.30 -11.12
N LEU A 123 5.51 -17.30 -10.53
CA LEU A 123 5.71 -17.41 -9.08
C LEU A 123 6.58 -16.28 -8.52
N GLU A 124 7.54 -15.78 -9.30
CA GLU A 124 8.40 -14.70 -8.85
C GLU A 124 7.79 -13.30 -9.02
N LYS A 125 6.66 -13.15 -9.72
CA LYS A 125 6.03 -11.84 -9.91
C LYS A 125 5.59 -11.23 -8.57
N PRO A 126 5.68 -9.89 -8.43
CA PRO A 126 5.52 -9.21 -7.15
C PRO A 126 4.06 -9.10 -6.67
N THR A 127 3.08 -9.55 -7.45
CA THR A 127 1.65 -9.48 -7.14
C THR A 127 0.96 -10.85 -7.29
N PRO A 128 -0.26 -11.03 -6.75
CA PRO A 128 -1.00 -12.28 -6.88
C PRO A 128 -1.28 -12.64 -8.34
N ARG A 129 -1.22 -13.94 -8.65
CA ARG A 129 -1.74 -14.50 -9.90
C ARG A 129 -3.25 -14.32 -9.94
N VAL A 130 -3.73 -13.59 -10.94
CA VAL A 130 -5.16 -13.36 -11.18
C VAL A 130 -5.66 -14.35 -12.23
N LEU A 131 -6.78 -15.00 -11.93
CA LEU A 131 -7.43 -16.00 -12.77
C LEU A 131 -8.64 -15.43 -13.51
N ALA A 132 -9.35 -14.50 -12.88
CA ALA A 132 -10.45 -13.77 -13.51
C ALA A 132 -10.68 -12.43 -12.80
N SER A 133 -11.22 -11.47 -13.55
CA SER A 133 -11.65 -10.18 -13.03
C SER A 133 -12.72 -9.57 -13.94
N GLY A 134 -13.53 -8.67 -13.39
CA GLY A 134 -14.51 -7.91 -14.17
C GLY A 134 -14.74 -6.54 -13.54
N ASP A 135 -15.25 -5.61 -14.35
CA ASP A 135 -15.66 -4.27 -13.91
C ASP A 135 -17.16 -4.21 -13.56
N ASN A 136 -17.92 -5.23 -13.98
CA ASN A 136 -19.33 -5.38 -13.68
C ASN A 136 -19.66 -6.84 -13.35
N LEU A 137 -20.79 -7.02 -12.67
CA LEU A 137 -21.34 -8.32 -12.33
C LEU A 137 -22.88 -8.25 -12.42
N ASP A 138 -23.47 -8.96 -13.39
CA ASP A 138 -24.92 -8.95 -13.69
C ASP A 138 -25.52 -7.55 -13.83
N GLY A 139 -24.87 -6.70 -14.63
CA GLY A 139 -25.32 -5.32 -14.87
C GLY A 139 -25.09 -4.35 -13.71
N HIS A 140 -24.54 -4.80 -12.59
CA HIS A 140 -24.08 -3.93 -11.51
C HIS A 140 -22.65 -3.44 -11.79
N ASP A 141 -22.41 -2.14 -11.61
CA ASP A 141 -21.09 -1.52 -11.60
C ASP A 141 -20.34 -1.93 -10.32
N LEU A 142 -19.79 -3.15 -10.36
CA LEU A 142 -19.24 -3.87 -9.23
C LEU A 142 -18.02 -4.63 -9.72
N ALA A 143 -16.84 -4.03 -9.55
CA ALA A 143 -15.60 -4.68 -9.90
C ALA A 143 -15.26 -5.83 -8.94
N TRP A 144 -14.70 -6.91 -9.48
CA TRP A 144 -14.39 -8.14 -8.73
C TRP A 144 -13.09 -8.79 -9.21
N LEU A 145 -12.48 -9.57 -8.32
CA LEU A 145 -11.24 -10.32 -8.57
C LEU A 145 -11.37 -11.77 -8.08
N VAL A 146 -10.84 -12.70 -8.88
CA VAL A 146 -10.52 -14.07 -8.48
C VAL A 146 -9.02 -14.26 -8.67
N MET A 147 -8.30 -14.53 -7.59
CA MET A 147 -6.84 -14.65 -7.58
C MET A 147 -6.40 -15.84 -6.75
N GLU A 148 -5.13 -16.21 -6.85
CA GLU A 148 -4.57 -17.29 -6.03
C GLU A 148 -4.83 -17.04 -4.54
N ARG A 149 -4.99 -18.14 -3.80
CA ARG A 149 -5.03 -18.10 -2.34
C ARG A 149 -3.62 -18.29 -1.77
N PHE A 150 -3.25 -17.45 -0.82
CA PHE A 150 -2.09 -17.69 0.05
C PHE A 150 -2.51 -18.55 1.24
N ASN A 151 -1.72 -19.57 1.55
CA ASN A 151 -2.00 -20.48 2.67
C ASN A 151 -1.49 -19.95 4.01
N ASP A 152 -0.47 -19.11 3.97
CA ASP A 152 0.14 -18.52 5.16
C ASP A 152 -0.54 -17.23 5.59
N ARG A 153 -0.17 -16.74 6.77
CA ARG A 153 -0.59 -15.42 7.25
C ARG A 153 0.24 -14.32 6.58
N PRO A 154 -0.24 -13.06 6.59
CA PRO A 154 0.59 -11.93 6.19
C PRO A 154 1.93 -11.90 6.90
N LEU A 155 2.93 -11.31 6.25
CA LEU A 155 4.31 -11.25 6.71
C LEU A 155 4.45 -10.59 8.09
N SER A 156 3.52 -9.71 8.47
CA SER A 156 3.43 -9.09 9.79
C SER A 156 3.41 -10.09 10.96
N HIS A 157 2.97 -11.34 10.75
CA HIS A 157 2.87 -12.35 11.81
C HIS A 157 4.19 -13.08 12.12
N HIS A 158 5.16 -13.06 11.21
CA HIS A 158 6.41 -13.84 11.35
C HIS A 158 7.58 -13.13 10.64
N ILE A 159 7.63 -11.80 10.77
CA ILE A 159 8.64 -10.99 10.11
C ILE A 159 10.04 -11.24 10.68
N THR A 160 11.02 -11.32 9.80
CA THR A 160 12.45 -11.45 10.11
C THR A 160 13.25 -10.39 9.36
N LYS A 161 14.54 -10.24 9.65
CA LYS A 161 15.42 -9.34 8.89
C LYS A 161 15.46 -9.67 7.38
N PRO A 162 15.64 -10.95 6.96
CA PRO A 162 15.51 -11.33 5.56
C PRO A 162 14.17 -10.93 4.95
N HIS A 163 13.06 -11.11 5.66
CA HIS A 163 11.73 -10.74 5.17
C HIS A 163 11.58 -9.24 4.91
N VAL A 164 12.17 -8.37 5.75
CA VAL A 164 12.15 -6.91 5.50
C VAL A 164 12.93 -6.56 4.23
N ASP A 165 14.09 -7.19 4.01
CA ASP A 165 14.86 -6.96 2.79
C ASP A 165 14.14 -7.51 1.55
N GLN A 166 13.51 -8.68 1.66
CA GLN A 166 12.71 -9.28 0.59
C GLN A 166 11.47 -8.44 0.26
N LEU A 167 10.81 -7.85 1.26
CA LEU A 167 9.70 -6.92 1.04
C LEU A 167 10.15 -5.71 0.19
N LEU A 168 11.31 -5.13 0.51
CA LEU A 168 11.88 -4.00 -0.22
C LEU A 168 12.34 -4.41 -1.62
N TYR A 169 12.90 -5.62 -1.77
CA TYR A 169 13.23 -6.17 -3.08
C TYR A 169 11.96 -6.38 -3.94
N THR A 170 10.90 -6.95 -3.37
CA THR A 170 9.61 -7.10 -4.05
C THR A 170 9.01 -5.74 -4.41
N ALA A 171 9.13 -4.72 -3.56
CA ALA A 171 8.69 -3.36 -3.90
C ALA A 171 9.46 -2.79 -5.11
N ALA A 172 10.77 -2.99 -5.20
CA ALA A 172 11.55 -2.60 -6.37
C ALA A 172 11.13 -3.37 -7.64
N ARG A 173 10.80 -4.67 -7.51
CA ARG A 173 10.24 -5.46 -8.62
C ARG A 173 8.85 -5.00 -9.04
N PHE A 174 8.02 -4.59 -8.08
CA PHE A 174 6.72 -3.98 -8.35
C PHE A 174 6.91 -2.68 -9.14
N HIS A 175 7.80 -1.79 -8.71
CA HIS A 175 8.16 -0.56 -9.45
C HIS A 175 8.57 -0.86 -10.89
N ALA A 176 9.50 -1.80 -11.08
CA ALA A 176 9.95 -2.21 -12.42
C ALA A 176 8.84 -2.82 -13.29
N SER A 177 7.92 -3.59 -12.70
CA SER A 177 6.82 -4.23 -13.42
C SER A 177 5.74 -3.22 -13.78
N ALA A 178 5.38 -2.34 -12.85
CA ALA A 178 4.33 -1.36 -13.02
C ALA A 178 4.66 -0.29 -14.07
N VAL A 179 5.91 0.20 -14.09
CA VAL A 179 6.36 1.16 -15.11
C VAL A 179 6.38 0.55 -16.52
N LYS A 180 6.64 -0.77 -16.63
CA LYS A 180 6.55 -1.49 -17.91
C LYS A 180 5.11 -1.71 -18.36
N GLU A 181 4.21 -1.96 -17.41
CA GLU A 181 2.81 -2.24 -17.68
C GLU A 181 2.02 -0.98 -18.08
N HIS A 182 2.27 0.14 -17.41
CA HIS A 182 1.53 1.37 -17.67
C HIS A 182 2.42 2.60 -17.59
N GLN A 183 2.29 3.48 -18.59
CA GLN A 183 3.01 4.75 -18.64
C GLN A 183 2.66 5.60 -17.42
N LEU A 184 3.67 6.23 -16.82
CA LEU A 184 3.47 7.15 -15.70
C LEU A 184 2.53 8.29 -16.09
N THR A 185 1.61 8.60 -15.19
CA THR A 185 0.69 9.73 -15.27
C THR A 185 1.07 10.79 -14.26
N ASP A 186 0.29 11.87 -14.20
CA ASP A 186 0.41 12.83 -13.12
C ASP A 186 0.18 12.16 -11.75
N PRO A 187 0.92 12.58 -10.71
CA PRO A 187 0.69 12.12 -9.36
C PRO A 187 -0.66 12.64 -8.82
N PRO A 188 -1.20 12.03 -7.75
CA PRO A 188 -2.39 12.56 -7.08
C PRO A 188 -2.09 13.94 -6.48
N ASP A 189 -3.15 14.72 -6.23
CA ASP A 189 -3.04 15.99 -5.53
C ASP A 189 -2.30 15.82 -4.21
N GLU A 190 -1.31 16.66 -3.95
CA GLU A 190 -0.53 16.67 -2.71
C GLU A 190 -1.33 17.18 -1.51
N PRO A 191 -0.95 16.80 -0.27
CA PRO A 191 -1.67 17.28 0.89
C PRO A 191 -1.29 18.73 1.12
N ASP A 192 -2.22 19.50 1.66
CA ASP A 192 -1.92 20.84 2.15
C ASP A 192 -1.07 20.71 3.43
N TRP A 193 0.25 20.66 3.24
CA TRP A 193 1.23 20.54 4.31
C TRP A 193 1.10 21.68 5.34
N GLN A 194 0.78 22.89 4.88
CA GLN A 194 0.60 24.03 5.76
C GLN A 194 -0.61 23.84 6.67
N LYS A 195 -1.74 23.42 6.11
CA LYS A 195 -2.95 23.10 6.87
C LYS A 195 -2.74 21.93 7.84
N LEU A 196 -1.99 20.90 7.44
CA LEU A 196 -1.69 19.75 8.32
C LEU A 196 -0.74 20.13 9.46
N VAL A 197 0.26 20.98 9.21
CA VAL A 197 1.11 21.53 10.27
C VAL A 197 0.30 22.39 11.22
N GLN A 198 -0.59 23.25 10.71
CA GLN A 198 -1.49 24.04 11.56
C GLN A 198 -2.37 23.14 12.43
N ARG A 199 -3.00 22.12 11.84
CA ARG A 199 -3.80 21.14 12.60
C ARG A 199 -2.98 20.44 13.67
N SER A 200 -1.68 20.20 13.43
CA SER A 200 -0.79 19.63 14.43
C SER A 200 -0.57 20.58 15.61
N ARG A 201 -0.40 21.88 15.36
CA ARG A 201 -0.33 22.91 16.41
C ARG A 201 -1.60 22.92 17.25
N ASP A 202 -2.77 22.91 16.60
CA ASP A 202 -4.05 22.92 17.30
C ASP A 202 -4.21 21.70 18.25
N GLN A 203 -3.71 20.51 17.83
CA GLN A 203 -3.75 19.31 18.68
C GLN A 203 -2.76 19.37 19.85
N ILE A 204 -1.59 19.97 19.64
CA ILE A 204 -0.59 20.18 20.69
C ILE A 204 -1.12 21.17 21.75
N GLU A 205 -1.65 22.32 21.32
CA GLU A 205 -2.23 23.35 22.21
C GLU A 205 -3.46 22.84 22.99
N ALA A 206 -4.18 21.85 22.44
CA ALA A 206 -5.26 21.17 23.15
C ALA A 206 -4.77 20.28 24.31
N GLY A 207 -3.46 20.16 24.55
CA GLY A 207 -2.87 19.39 25.65
C GLY A 207 -2.93 17.88 25.46
N THR A 208 -3.11 17.42 24.21
CA THR A 208 -3.25 15.98 23.88
C THR A 208 -1.92 15.30 23.55
N VAL A 209 -0.83 16.07 23.43
CA VAL A 209 0.49 15.62 23.01
C VAL A 209 1.52 15.87 24.12
N PRO A 210 2.35 14.87 24.48
CA PRO A 210 3.48 15.08 25.39
C PRO A 210 4.53 16.04 24.81
N GLU A 211 5.33 16.67 25.68
CA GLU A 211 6.45 17.55 25.28
C GLU A 211 6.04 18.75 24.40
N GLU A 212 4.91 19.38 24.73
CA GLU A 212 4.34 20.55 24.05
C GLU A 212 5.38 21.62 23.68
N ASP A 213 6.19 22.07 24.64
CA ASP A 213 7.22 23.10 24.43
C ASP A 213 8.24 22.70 23.35
N THR A 214 8.64 21.43 23.33
CA THR A 214 9.59 20.92 22.33
C THR A 214 8.96 20.92 20.95
N TRP A 215 7.73 20.43 20.84
CA TRP A 215 6.98 20.41 19.59
C TRP A 215 6.76 21.81 19.02
N MET A 216 6.23 22.73 19.82
CA MET A 216 5.93 24.09 19.38
C MET A 216 7.19 24.80 18.87
N ARG A 217 8.32 24.67 19.59
CA ARG A 217 9.61 25.21 19.13
C ARG A 217 10.07 24.61 17.79
N LEU A 218 9.88 23.31 17.58
CA LEU A 218 10.23 22.65 16.32
C LEU A 218 9.32 23.10 15.17
N LEU A 219 8.02 23.23 15.41
CA LEU A 219 7.06 23.70 14.42
C LEU A 219 7.29 25.17 14.06
N ASP A 220 7.61 26.04 15.03
CA ASP A 220 8.01 27.43 14.79
C ASP A 220 9.28 27.55 13.94
N ASN A 221 10.23 26.63 14.12
CA ASN A 221 11.42 26.59 13.28
C ASN A 221 11.07 26.08 11.87
N LEU A 222 10.28 25.02 11.77
CA LEU A 222 9.84 24.46 10.50
C LEU A 222 9.08 25.50 9.67
N GLU A 223 8.17 26.26 10.27
CA GLU A 223 7.30 27.23 9.58
C GLU A 223 8.09 28.22 8.73
N LYS A 224 9.27 28.65 9.20
CA LYS A 224 10.18 29.55 8.47
C LYS A 224 10.73 28.94 7.17
N HIS A 225 10.82 27.62 7.11
CA HIS A 225 11.40 26.86 6.01
C HIS A 225 10.36 26.05 5.22
N LEU A 226 9.14 25.92 5.73
CA LEU A 226 8.11 25.06 5.19
C LEU A 226 7.83 25.32 3.70
N PRO A 227 7.67 26.58 3.22
CA PRO A 227 7.44 26.83 1.80
C PRO A 227 8.55 26.28 0.89
N ARG A 228 9.82 26.41 1.30
CA ARG A 228 10.97 25.88 0.55
C ARG A 228 10.95 24.35 0.55
N LEU A 229 10.76 23.73 1.72
CA LEU A 229 10.77 22.26 1.83
C LEU A 229 9.64 21.64 1.03
N VAL A 230 8.45 22.24 1.07
CA VAL A 230 7.28 21.84 0.28
C VAL A 230 7.54 22.02 -1.22
N SER A 231 8.14 23.15 -1.64
CA SER A 231 8.53 23.34 -3.05
C SER A 231 9.49 22.25 -3.53
N ILE A 232 10.53 21.94 -2.77
CA ILE A 232 11.48 20.87 -3.13
C ILE A 232 10.78 19.51 -3.22
N TRP A 233 9.83 19.23 -2.32
CA TRP A 233 9.04 17.99 -2.37
C TRP A 233 8.08 17.95 -3.56
N HIS A 234 7.48 19.07 -3.94
CA HIS A 234 6.63 19.16 -5.13
C HIS A 234 7.45 18.96 -6.42
N ASP A 235 8.67 19.48 -6.48
CA ASP A 235 9.57 19.35 -7.63
C ASP A 235 10.29 17.98 -7.70
N ARG A 236 9.93 17.03 -6.84
CA ARG A 236 10.52 15.68 -6.84
C ARG A 236 10.22 14.94 -8.15
N PRO A 237 11.07 13.99 -8.56
CA PRO A 237 10.78 13.17 -9.73
C PRO A 237 9.59 12.24 -9.48
N ILE A 238 8.71 12.13 -10.47
CA ILE A 238 7.65 11.13 -10.54
C ILE A 238 8.18 10.00 -11.45
N ASP A 239 8.81 9.01 -10.83
CA ASP A 239 9.68 8.04 -11.51
C ASP A 239 9.22 6.59 -11.40
N THR A 240 8.10 6.35 -10.72
CA THR A 240 7.52 5.02 -10.57
C THR A 240 6.03 5.08 -10.24
N TRP A 241 5.38 3.92 -10.30
CA TRP A 241 4.16 3.66 -9.56
C TRP A 241 4.53 3.20 -8.14
N CYS A 242 4.09 3.95 -7.13
CA CYS A 242 4.24 3.61 -5.73
C CYS A 242 3.14 2.65 -5.29
N HIS A 243 3.42 1.73 -4.37
CA HIS A 243 2.40 0.90 -3.73
C HIS A 243 1.41 1.78 -2.93
N GLY A 244 1.93 2.80 -2.26
CA GLY A 244 1.15 3.76 -1.47
C GLY A 244 0.74 3.27 -0.07
N ASP A 245 0.77 1.97 0.15
CA ASP A 245 0.56 1.34 1.47
C ASP A 245 1.54 0.18 1.74
N LEU A 246 2.84 0.43 1.57
CA LEU A 246 3.87 -0.60 1.67
C LEU A 246 4.17 -0.96 3.14
N HIS A 247 3.64 -2.09 3.62
CA HIS A 247 3.98 -2.65 4.92
C HIS A 247 3.84 -4.18 4.97
N PRO A 248 4.43 -4.87 5.97
CA PRO A 248 4.35 -6.33 6.08
C PRO A 248 2.94 -6.92 6.22
N GLY A 249 1.93 -6.11 6.53
CA GLY A 249 0.53 -6.56 6.57
C GLY A 249 -0.07 -6.73 5.16
N ASN A 250 0.47 -5.99 4.19
CA ASN A 250 0.10 -6.07 2.77
C ASN A 250 1.08 -6.92 1.96
N ALA A 251 1.73 -7.88 2.62
CA ALA A 251 2.64 -8.80 1.96
C ALA A 251 2.45 -10.23 2.47
N PHE A 252 2.56 -11.19 1.56
CA PHE A 252 2.62 -12.62 1.87
C PHE A 252 3.94 -13.21 1.43
N VAL A 253 4.32 -14.33 2.04
CA VAL A 253 5.37 -15.20 1.52
C VAL A 253 4.75 -16.16 0.51
N ARG A 254 5.42 -16.37 -0.62
CA ARG A 254 5.07 -17.38 -1.62
C ARG A 254 6.28 -18.30 -1.80
N SER A 255 6.06 -19.60 -1.61
CA SER A 255 7.05 -20.63 -1.95
C SER A 255 7.24 -20.67 -3.47
N LEU A 256 8.51 -20.65 -3.90
CA LEU A 256 8.94 -20.80 -5.29
C LEU A 256 9.23 -22.26 -5.64
N ASP A 257 9.55 -23.08 -4.63
CA ASP A 257 9.78 -24.51 -4.75
C ASP A 257 9.18 -25.23 -3.52
N PRO A 258 8.15 -26.07 -3.69
CA PRO A 258 7.55 -26.83 -2.59
C PRO A 258 8.52 -27.77 -1.87
N ASP A 259 9.56 -28.22 -2.57
CA ASP A 259 10.57 -29.14 -2.01
C ASP A 259 11.71 -28.39 -1.29
N ASN A 260 11.79 -27.07 -1.47
CA ASN A 260 12.79 -26.21 -0.83
C ASN A 260 12.13 -25.07 -0.05
N PRO A 261 11.93 -25.22 1.28
CA PRO A 261 11.26 -24.21 2.10
C PRO A 261 12.03 -22.89 2.24
N HIS A 262 13.26 -22.81 1.73
CA HIS A 262 14.06 -21.58 1.71
C HIS A 262 13.99 -20.84 0.36
N ASP A 263 13.37 -21.42 -0.66
CA ASP A 263 13.14 -20.77 -1.94
C ASP A 263 11.77 -20.09 -1.92
N GLU A 264 11.75 -18.85 -1.46
CA GLU A 264 10.54 -18.07 -1.22
C GLU A 264 10.68 -16.64 -1.75
N CYS A 265 9.55 -16.00 -2.03
CA CYS A 265 9.48 -14.59 -2.38
C CYS A 265 8.38 -13.87 -1.60
N CYS A 266 8.44 -12.54 -1.53
CA CYS A 266 7.33 -11.75 -1.04
C CYS A 266 6.40 -11.37 -2.20
N VAL A 267 5.11 -11.31 -1.91
CA VAL A 267 4.04 -10.89 -2.82
C VAL A 267 3.27 -9.75 -2.17
N LEU A 268 3.13 -8.63 -2.88
CA LEU A 268 2.38 -7.47 -2.45
C LEU A 268 0.91 -7.60 -2.82
N ILE A 269 0.04 -7.32 -1.85
CA ILE A 269 -1.41 -7.29 -2.01
C ILE A 269 -1.95 -5.90 -1.67
N ASP A 270 -3.26 -5.70 -1.86
CA ASP A 270 -3.93 -4.44 -1.56
C ASP A 270 -3.36 -3.25 -2.35
N LEU A 271 -3.57 -3.31 -3.66
CA LEU A 271 -3.09 -2.32 -4.62
C LEU A 271 -4.07 -1.14 -4.79
N ALA A 272 -4.97 -0.93 -3.82
CA ALA A 272 -5.96 0.15 -3.86
C ALA A 272 -5.31 1.54 -3.81
N MET A 273 -4.10 1.62 -3.25
CA MET A 273 -3.39 2.87 -2.99
C MET A 273 -2.32 3.19 -4.05
N VAL A 274 -2.20 2.37 -5.09
CA VAL A 274 -1.16 2.54 -6.12
C VAL A 274 -1.34 3.86 -6.86
N HIS A 275 -0.26 4.61 -7.04
CA HIS A 275 -0.29 5.91 -7.72
C HIS A 275 1.06 6.24 -8.35
N ALA A 276 1.06 7.09 -9.38
CA ALA A 276 2.30 7.64 -9.91
C ALA A 276 2.93 8.53 -8.84
N GLY A 277 4.22 8.34 -8.56
CA GLY A 277 4.91 9.04 -7.49
C GLY A 277 6.42 8.87 -7.52
N CYS A 278 7.06 9.30 -6.44
CA CYS A 278 8.48 9.09 -6.21
C CYS A 278 8.68 7.82 -5.37
N TRP A 279 9.59 6.92 -5.76
CA TRP A 279 9.84 5.67 -5.02
C TRP A 279 10.17 5.86 -3.52
N ILE A 280 10.67 7.03 -3.16
CA ILE A 280 10.97 7.44 -1.77
C ILE A 280 9.71 7.36 -0.90
N GLU A 281 8.53 7.58 -1.48
CA GLU A 281 7.25 7.55 -0.78
C GLU A 281 7.00 6.20 -0.13
N ASP A 282 7.17 5.09 -0.86
CA ASP A 282 7.03 3.74 -0.33
C ASP A 282 8.07 3.44 0.77
N ALA A 283 9.32 3.82 0.55
CA ALA A 283 10.39 3.56 1.52
C ALA A 283 10.21 4.34 2.83
N VAL A 284 9.85 5.62 2.75
CA VAL A 284 9.62 6.47 3.93
C VAL A 284 8.31 6.09 4.60
N TYR A 285 7.30 5.64 3.85
CA TYR A 285 6.08 5.10 4.44
C TYR A 285 6.38 3.88 5.32
N LEU A 286 7.13 2.89 4.82
CA LEU A 286 7.52 1.72 5.62
C LEU A 286 8.32 2.11 6.87
N ASP A 287 9.24 3.07 6.73
CA ASP A 287 10.04 3.60 7.85
C ASP A 287 9.13 4.24 8.92
N ARG A 288 8.21 5.10 8.49
CA ARG A 288 7.26 5.82 9.35
C ARG A 288 6.33 4.87 10.11
N GLN A 289 5.81 3.84 9.46
CA GLN A 289 4.90 2.86 10.08
C GLN A 289 5.51 2.16 11.31
N ARG A 290 6.83 2.26 11.50
CA ARG A 290 7.57 1.63 12.61
C ARG A 290 8.21 2.64 13.56
N TRP A 291 7.90 3.93 13.44
CA TRP A 291 8.26 4.90 14.46
C TRP A 291 7.61 4.50 15.80
N GLY A 292 8.38 4.55 16.88
CA GLY A 292 7.95 4.05 18.19
C GLY A 292 8.18 2.55 18.42
N THR A 293 8.29 1.71 17.38
CA THR A 293 8.59 0.27 17.54
C THR A 293 10.07 -0.03 17.27
N HIS A 294 10.93 0.25 18.25
CA HIS A 294 12.37 0.01 18.12
C HIS A 294 12.69 -1.43 17.71
N GLY A 295 13.51 -1.59 16.67
CA GLY A 295 13.93 -2.91 16.19
C GLY A 295 12.94 -3.64 15.28
N ALA A 296 11.74 -3.10 15.02
CA ALA A 296 10.74 -3.74 14.16
C ALA A 296 11.20 -3.99 12.71
N LEU A 297 12.21 -3.24 12.25
CA LEU A 297 12.84 -3.42 10.93
C LEU A 297 14.21 -4.12 11.02
N PHE A 298 14.58 -4.67 12.17
CA PHE A 298 15.82 -5.43 12.39
C PHE A 298 17.10 -4.70 11.92
N GLY A 299 17.11 -3.36 12.05
CA GLY A 299 18.22 -2.51 11.62
C GLY A 299 18.29 -2.23 10.12
N VAL A 300 17.38 -2.78 9.31
CA VAL A 300 17.24 -2.42 7.90
C VAL A 300 16.88 -0.94 7.78
N LYS A 301 17.47 -0.27 6.79
CA LYS A 301 17.21 1.13 6.48
C LYS A 301 16.40 1.20 5.18
N PRO A 302 15.05 1.31 5.22
CA PRO A 302 14.19 1.14 4.05
C PRO A 302 14.62 1.92 2.82
N VAL A 303 14.90 3.22 2.98
CA VAL A 303 15.33 4.08 1.86
C VAL A 303 16.64 3.60 1.23
N ARG A 304 17.63 3.17 2.03
CA ARG A 304 18.92 2.69 1.49
C ARG A 304 18.80 1.31 0.86
N SER A 305 18.03 0.40 1.47
CA SER A 305 17.82 -0.95 0.93
C SER A 305 16.99 -0.90 -0.35
N LEU A 306 15.89 -0.12 -0.40
CA LEU A 306 15.10 0.05 -1.61
C LEU A 306 15.91 0.72 -2.74
N ALA A 307 16.72 1.73 -2.43
CA ALA A 307 17.64 2.30 -3.42
C ALA A 307 18.58 1.23 -4.01
N ALA A 308 19.23 0.43 -3.16
CA ALA A 308 20.14 -0.63 -3.62
C ALA A 308 19.43 -1.68 -4.49
N HIS A 309 18.19 -2.07 -4.14
CA HIS A 309 17.40 -3.00 -4.95
C HIS A 309 16.96 -2.40 -6.28
N ARG A 310 16.55 -1.12 -6.30
CA ARG A 310 16.23 -0.38 -7.52
C ARG A 310 17.44 -0.29 -8.45
N GLU A 311 18.61 0.06 -7.93
CA GLU A 311 19.87 0.12 -8.69
C GLU A 311 20.21 -1.24 -9.33
N ARG A 312 20.10 -2.35 -8.59
CA ARG A 312 20.30 -3.71 -9.12
C ARG A 312 19.36 -4.07 -10.26
N LEU A 313 18.15 -3.51 -10.26
CA LEU A 313 17.15 -3.71 -11.32
C LEU A 313 17.29 -2.70 -12.46
N GLY A 314 18.28 -1.81 -12.42
CA GLY A 314 18.49 -0.76 -13.43
C GLY A 314 17.44 0.34 -13.40
N LEU A 315 16.73 0.52 -12.27
CA LEU A 315 15.76 1.59 -12.09
C LEU A 315 16.47 2.91 -11.72
N PRO A 316 15.94 4.07 -12.15
CA PRO A 316 16.55 5.35 -11.85
C PRO A 316 16.52 5.68 -10.35
N LEU A 317 17.60 6.32 -9.89
CA LEU A 317 17.78 6.91 -8.58
C LEU A 317 18.24 8.36 -8.78
N GLU A 318 17.37 9.20 -9.34
CA GLU A 318 17.76 10.57 -9.71
C GLU A 318 18.00 11.48 -8.50
N GLY A 319 18.92 12.43 -8.68
CA GLY A 319 19.14 13.55 -7.77
C GLY A 319 19.64 13.21 -6.37
N SER A 320 19.49 14.18 -5.46
CA SER A 320 19.83 14.07 -4.04
C SER A 320 18.73 13.34 -3.27
N TRP A 321 18.44 12.08 -3.61
CA TRP A 321 17.34 11.31 -3.02
C TRP A 321 17.43 11.20 -1.49
N GLN A 322 18.62 11.30 -0.89
CA GLN A 322 18.80 11.37 0.57
C GLN A 322 18.15 12.63 1.16
N LEU A 323 18.32 13.78 0.49
CA LEU A 323 17.72 15.04 0.89
C LEU A 323 16.19 14.95 0.77
N LEU A 324 15.67 14.46 -0.36
CA LEU A 324 14.23 14.26 -0.56
C LEU A 324 13.62 13.33 0.50
N ALA A 325 14.29 12.22 0.83
CA ALA A 325 13.84 11.33 1.89
C ALA A 325 13.81 12.00 3.26
N ASN A 326 14.79 12.87 3.57
CA ASN A 326 14.80 13.63 4.82
C ASN A 326 13.71 14.70 4.85
N ILE A 327 13.48 15.41 3.74
CA ILE A 327 12.38 16.37 3.61
C ILE A 327 11.04 15.66 3.85
N ARG A 328 10.80 14.52 3.20
CA ARG A 328 9.58 13.75 3.40
C ARG A 328 9.40 13.31 4.85
N ARG A 329 10.47 12.84 5.52
CA ARG A 329 10.44 12.51 6.95
C ARG A 329 10.08 13.73 7.80
N VAL A 330 10.70 14.89 7.57
CA VAL A 330 10.41 16.13 8.29
C VAL A 330 8.94 16.53 8.14
N LEU A 331 8.42 16.54 6.91
CA LEU A 331 7.01 16.85 6.63
C LEU A 331 6.07 15.85 7.32
N MET A 332 6.33 14.55 7.21
CA MET A 332 5.51 13.53 7.87
C MET A 332 5.58 13.62 9.40
N SER A 333 6.76 13.80 9.99
CA SER A 333 6.93 13.94 11.44
C SER A 333 6.22 15.16 11.99
N ALA A 334 6.30 16.30 11.29
CA ALA A 334 5.65 17.55 11.70
C ALA A 334 4.12 17.47 11.68
N THR A 335 3.57 16.61 10.83
CA THR A 335 2.12 16.39 10.73
C THR A 335 1.59 15.26 11.60
N SER A 336 2.46 14.48 12.27
CA SER A 336 2.04 13.37 13.13
C SER A 336 0.98 13.77 14.19
N PRO A 337 1.10 14.90 14.89
CA PRO A 337 0.09 15.31 15.87
C PRO A 337 -1.30 15.56 15.27
N ALA A 338 -1.42 15.94 13.99
CA ALA A 338 -2.72 16.10 13.34
C ALA A 338 -3.56 14.81 13.29
N PHE A 339 -2.91 13.65 13.47
CA PHE A 339 -3.49 12.32 13.33
C PHE A 339 -3.51 11.54 14.65
N LEU A 340 -3.51 12.19 15.82
CA LEU A 340 -3.45 11.52 17.13
C LEU A 340 -4.52 10.45 17.35
N HIS A 341 -5.74 10.65 16.85
CA HIS A 341 -6.79 9.64 16.95
C HIS A 341 -6.47 8.34 16.18
N GLN A 342 -5.54 8.39 15.22
CA GLN A 342 -5.13 7.27 14.37
C GLN A 342 -3.73 6.74 14.71
N THR A 343 -2.82 7.60 15.17
CA THR A 343 -1.40 7.34 15.44
C THR A 343 -1.03 7.38 16.93
N GLY A 344 -2.04 7.48 17.81
CA GLY A 344 -1.96 7.95 19.19
C GLY A 344 -1.16 7.13 20.22
N HIS A 345 -0.17 6.33 19.79
CA HIS A 345 0.77 5.76 20.75
C HIS A 345 1.83 6.81 21.14
N PRO A 346 2.03 7.09 22.44
CA PRO A 346 3.02 8.08 22.90
C PRO A 346 4.44 7.84 22.37
N GLU A 347 4.84 6.58 22.20
CA GLU A 347 6.16 6.22 21.66
C GLU A 347 6.32 6.63 20.19
N TYR A 348 5.25 6.55 19.39
CA TYR A 348 5.26 6.98 17.99
C TYR A 348 5.49 8.49 17.92
N LEU A 349 4.79 9.27 18.75
CA LEU A 349 4.94 10.73 18.81
C LEU A 349 6.32 11.14 19.30
N ALA A 350 6.85 10.49 20.34
CA ALA A 350 8.20 10.74 20.83
C ALA A 350 9.24 10.50 19.71
N GLU A 351 9.11 9.39 18.97
CA GLU A 351 10.02 9.10 17.86
C GLU A 351 9.82 10.08 16.69
N ALA A 352 8.60 10.49 16.35
CA ALA A 352 8.34 11.52 15.35
C ALA A 352 8.98 12.86 15.74
N CYS A 353 8.86 13.27 17.01
CA CYS A 353 9.53 14.46 17.55
C CYS A 353 11.06 14.36 17.43
N ARG A 354 11.62 13.18 17.73
CA ARG A 354 13.05 12.88 17.59
C ARG A 354 13.51 12.96 16.13
N VAL A 355 12.73 12.43 15.19
CA VAL A 355 13.02 12.52 13.75
C VAL A 355 13.00 13.98 13.29
N LEU A 356 11.97 14.75 13.68
CA LEU A 356 11.86 16.17 13.34
C LEU A 356 13.04 16.98 13.88
N SER A 357 13.35 16.85 15.18
CA SER A 357 14.49 17.55 15.80
C SER A 357 15.84 17.19 15.20
N THR A 358 16.04 15.94 14.77
CA THR A 358 17.30 15.48 14.17
C THR A 358 17.45 15.97 12.73
N LEU A 359 16.39 15.88 11.93
CA LEU A 359 16.47 16.10 10.48
C LEU A 359 16.17 17.54 10.06
N LEU A 360 15.38 18.29 10.84
CA LEU A 360 15.06 19.67 10.51
C LEU A 360 16.33 20.53 10.33
N PRO A 361 17.32 20.52 11.23
CA PRO A 361 18.57 21.24 11.01
C PRO A 361 19.29 20.78 9.74
N VAL A 362 19.31 19.48 9.44
CA VAL A 362 20.00 18.92 8.27
C VAL A 362 19.40 19.45 6.97
N VAL A 363 18.08 19.51 6.86
CA VAL A 363 17.39 19.96 5.63
C VAL A 363 17.30 21.47 5.50
N THR A 364 17.65 22.22 6.55
CA THR A 364 17.66 23.69 6.55
C THR A 364 19.07 24.30 6.54
N SER A 365 20.12 23.51 6.79
CA SER A 365 21.51 23.98 6.91
C SER A 365 22.15 24.49 5.61
N ASP A 366 21.55 24.24 4.44
CA ASP A 366 21.99 24.77 3.15
C ASP A 366 21.23 26.07 2.79
N SER A 367 21.21 27.02 3.73
CA SER A 367 20.65 28.38 3.53
C SER A 367 21.72 29.44 3.70
#